data_AF-A0A9X6LYX6-F1
#
_entry.id   AF-A0A9X6LYX6-F1
#
_cell.length_a   1.000
_cell.length_b   1.000
_cell.length_c   1.000
_cell.angle_alpha   90.00
_cell.angle_beta   90.00
_cell.angle_gamma   90.00
#
_symmetry.space_group_name_H-M   'P 1'
#
loop_
_entity.id
_entity.type
_entity.pdbx_description
1 polymer ?
#
loop_
_entity_poly.entity_id
_entity_poly.type
_entity_poly.pdbx_seq_one_letter_code
_entity_poly.pdbx_strand_id
1 'polypeptide(L)'
;MFKLNKEMQILLKQTLESQNKHLLWLNVYEDLSMIETEKINKLRDIIVDELMEKGFDERDNINDLGRALEELIDILGNLIP
;
A
#
# COMPACT_ATOMS: atom_id res chain seq x y z
N MET A 1 6.73 -4.88 16.58
CA MET A 1 6.89 -3.63 15.82
C MET A 1 7.14 -4.01 14.38
N PHE A 2 6.08 -3.98 13.56
CA PHE A 2 6.20 -4.31 12.14
C PHE A 2 6.54 -3.02 11.39
N LYS A 3 7.80 -2.93 10.95
CA LYS A 3 8.28 -1.80 10.16
C LYS A 3 8.36 -2.22 8.71
N LEU A 4 7.67 -1.48 7.84
CA LEU A 4 7.95 -1.53 6.41
C LEU A 4 9.42 -1.18 6.19
N ASN A 5 10.06 -1.86 5.24
CA ASN A 5 11.37 -1.42 4.77
C ASN A 5 11.23 -0.03 4.10
N LYS A 6 12.36 0.66 3.91
CA LYS A 6 12.36 2.03 3.39
C LYS A 6 11.74 2.14 1.99
N GLU A 7 11.93 1.13 1.15
CA GLU A 7 11.40 1.09 -0.22
C GLU A 7 9.87 1.00 -0.21
N MET A 8 9.30 0.13 0.63
CA MET A 8 7.85 -0.02 0.80
C MET A 8 7.19 1.20 1.43
N GLN A 9 7.89 1.90 2.33
CA GLN A 9 7.41 3.19 2.85
C GLN A 9 7.34 4.27 1.75
N ILE A 10 8.35 4.31 0.88
CA ILE A 10 8.38 5.24 -0.26
C ILE A 10 7.25 4.90 -1.23
N LEU A 11 7.09 3.62 -1.56
CA LEU A 11 6.03 3.14 -2.44
C LEU A 11 4.65 3.52 -1.91
N LEU A 12 4.36 3.19 -0.64
CA LEU A 12 3.10 3.54 0.00
C LEU A 12 2.82 5.04 -0.08
N LYS A 13 3.83 5.88 0.20
CA LYS A 13 3.69 7.33 0.12
C LYS A 13 3.36 7.80 -1.31
N GLN A 14 4.06 7.27 -2.30
CA GLN A 14 3.82 7.61 -3.71
C GLN A 14 2.42 7.20 -4.18
N THR A 15 1.96 6.01 -3.78
CA THR A 15 0.59 5.53 -4.07
C THR A 15 -0.47 6.47 -3.49
N LEU A 16 -0.30 6.90 -2.25
CA LEU A 16 -1.23 7.82 -1.60
C LEU A 16 -1.27 9.20 -2.26
N GLU A 17 -0.11 9.73 -2.63
CA GLU A 17 0.00 11.00 -3.36
C GLU A 17 -0.65 10.89 -4.75
N SER A 18 -0.42 9.78 -5.45
CA SER A 18 -1.00 9.48 -6.77
C SER A 18 -2.54 9.44 -6.74
N GLN A 19 -3.12 8.73 -5.78
CA GLN A 19 -4.56 8.61 -5.63
C GLN A 19 -5.22 9.85 -5.00
N ASN A 20 -4.43 10.91 -4.76
CA ASN A 20 -4.84 12.13 -4.06
C ASN A 20 -5.50 11.83 -2.70
N LYS A 21 -5.06 10.75 -2.05
CA LYS A 21 -5.55 10.29 -0.75
C LYS A 21 -4.59 10.79 0.33
N HIS A 22 -4.88 11.97 0.87
CA HIS A 22 -4.15 12.47 2.03
C HIS A 22 -4.63 11.76 3.31
N LEU A 23 -4.04 10.61 3.62
CA LEU A 23 -4.27 9.94 4.89
C LEU A 23 -3.36 10.56 5.96
N LEU A 24 -3.82 11.67 6.54
CA LEU A 24 -3.08 12.44 7.57
C LEU A 24 -2.63 11.59 8.76
N TRP A 25 -3.30 10.48 9.04
CA TRP A 25 -3.00 9.56 10.14
C TRP A 25 -1.82 8.62 9.86
N LEU A 26 -1.40 8.42 8.60
CA LEU A 26 -0.23 7.60 8.26
C LEU A 26 1.10 8.24 8.68
N ASN A 27 1.15 9.58 8.73
CA ASN A 27 2.32 10.31 9.21
C ASN A 27 2.62 10.08 10.69
N VAL A 28 1.74 9.42 11.44
CA VAL A 28 1.82 9.27 12.90
C VAL A 28 2.34 7.89 13.33
N TYR A 29 2.39 6.89 12.44
CA TYR A 29 2.77 5.53 12.83
C TYR A 29 4.09 5.08 12.22
N GLU A 30 5.15 5.11 13.02
CA GLU A 30 6.39 4.37 12.75
C GLU A 30 6.22 2.84 12.81
N ASP A 31 5.07 2.37 13.32
CA ASP A 31 4.73 0.96 13.46
C ASP A 31 3.31 0.68 12.93
N LEU A 32 3.22 -0.03 11.81
CA LEU A 32 1.93 -0.36 11.21
C LEU A 32 1.16 -1.42 12.02
N SER A 33 1.82 -2.15 12.92
CA SER A 33 1.15 -3.18 13.74
C SER A 33 0.19 -2.63 14.79
N MET A 34 0.21 -1.32 15.04
CA MET A 34 -0.73 -0.64 15.95
C MET A 34 -1.91 0.02 15.24
N ILE A 35 -2.01 -0.13 13.92
CA ILE A 35 -3.09 0.44 13.12
C ILE A 35 -4.31 -0.46 13.21
N GLU A 36 -5.49 0.14 13.42
CA GLU A 36 -6.76 -0.57 13.42
C GLU A 36 -7.01 -1.29 12.08
N THR A 37 -7.54 -2.51 12.12
CA THR A 37 -7.85 -3.33 10.93
C THR A 37 -8.64 -2.56 9.87
N GLU A 38 -9.61 -1.72 10.26
CA GLU A 38 -10.39 -0.91 9.32
C GLU A 38 -9.52 0.05 8.51
N LYS A 39 -8.51 0.66 9.15
CA LYS A 39 -7.56 1.55 8.49
C LYS A 39 -6.61 0.77 7.58
N ILE A 40 -6.19 -0.43 7.98
CA ILE A 40 -5.39 -1.34 7.14
C ILE A 40 -6.18 -1.73 5.88
N ASN A 41 -7.46 -2.08 6.02
CA ASN A 41 -8.31 -2.39 4.87
C ASN A 41 -8.46 -1.19 3.93
N LYS A 42 -8.69 0.02 4.46
CA LYS A 42 -8.72 1.24 3.64
C LYS A 42 -7.42 1.49 2.89
N LEU A 43 -6.26 1.15 3.46
CA LEU A 43 -4.99 1.24 2.74
C LEU A 43 -4.91 0.23 1.61
N ARG A 44 -5.29 -1.01 1.87
CA ARG A 44 -5.31 -2.07 0.86
C ARG A 44 -6.21 -1.69 -0.30
N ASP A 45 -7.40 -1.14 -0.03
CA ASP A 45 -8.32 -0.67 -1.08
C ASP A 45 -7.66 0.39 -1.99
N ILE A 46 -6.98 1.38 -1.40
CA ILE A 46 -6.28 2.44 -2.17
C ILE A 46 -5.14 1.86 -3.01
N ILE A 47 -4.40 0.89 -2.46
CA ILE A 47 -3.28 0.25 -3.18
C ILE A 47 -3.83 -0.64 -4.31
N VAL A 48 -4.97 -1.30 -4.09
CA VAL A 48 -5.68 -2.06 -5.13
C VAL A 48 -6.14 -1.14 -6.25
N ASP A 49 -6.70 0.04 -5.94
CA ASP A 49 -7.08 1.02 -6.97
C ASP A 49 -5.88 1.41 -7.84
N GLU A 50 -4.72 1.73 -7.23
CA GLU A 50 -3.49 2.05 -7.97
C GLU A 50 -2.96 0.84 -8.78
N LEU A 51 -3.05 -0.37 -8.23
CA LEU A 51 -2.68 -1.61 -8.92
C LEU A 51 -3.53 -1.81 -10.17
N MET A 52 -4.84 -1.60 -10.07
CA MET A 52 -5.75 -1.73 -11.20
C MET A 52 -5.51 -0.66 -12.27
N GLU A 53 -5.15 0.56 -11.87
CA GLU A 53 -4.89 1.66 -12.80
C GLU A 53 -3.52 1.57 -13.49
N LYS A 54 -2.49 1.10 -12.79
CA LYS A 54 -1.09 1.23 -13.24
C LYS A 54 -0.22 0.00 -13.06
N GLY A 55 -0.75 -1.06 -12.45
CA GLY A 55 -0.02 -2.28 -12.16
C GLY A 55 0.16 -3.22 -13.36
N PHE A 56 -0.45 -2.90 -14.49
CA PHE A 56 -0.43 -3.73 -15.68
C PHE A 56 0.23 -2.99 -16.86
N ASP A 57 0.87 -3.75 -17.75
CA ASP A 57 1.37 -3.25 -19.02
C ASP A 57 0.27 -3.27 -20.11
N GLU A 58 0.59 -2.82 -21.32
CA GLU A 58 -0.35 -2.77 -22.45
C GLU A 58 -0.88 -4.15 -22.90
N ARG A 59 -0.31 -5.24 -22.39
CA ARG A 59 -0.69 -6.62 -22.69
C ARG A 59 -1.38 -7.29 -21.50
N ASP A 60 -1.86 -6.49 -20.54
CA ASP A 60 -2.49 -6.94 -19.29
C ASP A 60 -1.57 -7.85 -18.42
N ASN A 61 -0.25 -7.78 -18.59
CA ASN A 61 0.67 -8.48 -17.69
C ASN A 61 1.03 -7.58 -16.51
N ILE A 62 1.17 -8.19 -15.33
CA ILE A 62 1.64 -7.45 -14.16
C ILE A 62 3.05 -6.91 -14.39
N ASN A 63 3.18 -5.59 -14.26
CA ASN A 63 4.44 -4.88 -14.42
C ASN A 63 5.20 -4.80 -13.08
N ASP A 64 6.40 -4.21 -13.09
CA ASP A 64 7.25 -4.15 -11.89
C ASP A 64 6.62 -3.34 -10.76
N LEU A 65 5.89 -2.26 -11.08
CA LEU A 65 5.12 -1.50 -10.11
C LEU A 65 3.99 -2.37 -9.53
N GLY A 66 3.26 -3.09 -10.37
CA GLY A 66 2.17 -3.96 -9.96
C GLY A 66 2.63 -5.04 -8.98
N ARG A 67 3.76 -5.68 -9.24
CA ARG A 67 4.34 -6.67 -8.31
C ARG A 67 4.67 -6.06 -6.95
N ALA A 68 5.22 -4.85 -6.94
CA ALA A 68 5.54 -4.16 -5.70
C ALA A 68 4.27 -3.74 -4.93
N LEU A 69 3.20 -3.34 -5.63
CA LEU A 69 1.90 -3.03 -5.02
C LEU A 69 1.22 -4.29 -4.46
N GLU A 70 1.28 -5.44 -5.16
CA GLU A 70 0.82 -6.73 -4.62
C GLU A 70 1.56 -7.11 -3.34
N GLU A 71 2.89 -7.01 -3.34
CA GLU A 71 3.69 -7.31 -2.14
C GLU A 71 3.29 -6.41 -0.96
N LEU A 72 3.02 -5.13 -1.22
CA LEU A 72 2.54 -4.21 -0.20
C LEU A 72 1.15 -4.59 0.33
N ILE A 73 0.23 -5.03 -0.54
CA ILE A 73 -1.10 -5.52 -0.15
C ILE A 73 -0.98 -6.77 0.75
N ASP A 74 -0.11 -7.71 0.40
CA ASP A 74 0.13 -8.93 1.17
C ASP A 74 0.74 -8.64 2.53
N ILE A 75 1.73 -7.75 2.57
CA ILE A 75 2.32 -7.26 3.82
C ILE A 75 1.26 -6.66 4.74
N LEU A 76 0.39 -5.79 4.22
CA LEU A 76 -0.69 -5.20 5.01
C LEU A 76 -1.73 -6.25 5.44
N GLY A 77 -2.01 -7.24 4.58
CA GLY A 77 -2.91 -8.36 4.89
C GLY A 77 -2.43 -9.18 6.08
N ASN A 78 -1.12 -9.42 6.19
CA ASN A 78 -0.49 -10.15 7.30
C ASN A 78 -0.57 -9.42 8.65
N LEU A 79 -0.97 -8.13 8.67
CA LEU A 79 -1.16 -7.36 9.90
C LEU A 79 -2.57 -7.47 10.48
N ILE A 80 -3.50 -8.09 9.74
CA ILE A 80 -4.87 -8.31 10.18
C ILE A 80 -4.93 -9.63 10.97
N PRO A 81 -5.42 -9.62 12.22
CA PRO A 81 -5.58 -10.83 13.03
C PRO A 81 -6.59 -11.83 12.47
#